data_AF-A0A2P6PZ74-F1
#
_entry.id   AF-A0A2P6PZ74-F1
#
_cell.length_a   1.000
_cell.length_b   1.000
_cell.length_c   1.000
_cell.angle_alpha   90.00
_cell.angle_beta   90.00
_cell.angle_gamma   90.00
#
_symmetry.space_group_name_H-M   'P 1'
#
loop_
_entity.id
_entity.type
_entity.pdbx_description
1 polymer ?
#
loop_
_entity_poly.entity_id
_entity_poly.type
_entity_poly.pdbx_seq_one_letter_code
_entity_poly.pdbx_strand_id
1 'polypeptide(L)'
;MSIFRCPLQIILIVSLISFQTSVNSTTFTFTNRCDYTVYPGTLAGSSSPRLESTGFQLQPGESRSLQAPPSWSGRFWGRTGCNFDPVTGQGSCTTADCGSNQLECNGAGAVPPATLAEFTIGSGDAKDFYDVSLVDGFNLPMLVEPSGGSGDCSSTGCAVNLNKGCPSELQFEGGAGCRSACEAFQTPEYCCSGAYGSPSTCKPSVYSQMFKAACPTAYSYAYDDGTSTFTCSGADYIITFCPSSTTSLKSSTPTTSTLPTSPTTTVTPPMPTQKAPSVSPPTMTPPRPTTTVTPPLPTGTTATPTAPATPTRATDGTGGGYVMDYFGSSPSFSGDASKTLASIAMAASSVLFYFLLV
;
A
#
# COMPACT_ATOMS: atom_id res chain seq x y z
N MET A 1 65.16 8.86 -30.35
CA MET A 1 64.26 7.93 -29.63
C MET A 1 62.83 8.27 -29.99
N SER A 2 62.28 7.56 -30.99
CA SER A 2 60.92 7.76 -31.46
C SER A 2 59.95 7.04 -30.52
N ILE A 3 59.17 7.79 -29.76
CA ILE A 3 58.02 7.28 -29.02
C ILE A 3 56.78 7.54 -29.90
N PHE A 4 56.62 6.75 -30.96
CA PHE A 4 55.31 6.61 -31.61
C PHE A 4 54.46 5.75 -30.68
N ARG A 5 53.77 6.38 -29.73
CA ARG A 5 52.74 5.71 -28.93
C ARG A 5 51.48 5.58 -29.77
N CYS A 6 51.11 4.33 -30.03
CA CYS A 6 50.03 3.92 -30.91
C CYS A 6 48.67 4.47 -30.41
N PRO A 7 47.88 5.20 -31.23
CA PRO A 7 46.56 5.69 -30.83
C PRO A 7 45.59 4.56 -30.48
N LEU A 8 45.84 3.34 -30.99
CA LEU A 8 45.05 2.15 -30.69
C LEU A 8 45.15 1.70 -29.22
N GLN A 9 46.29 1.95 -28.57
CA GLN A 9 46.48 1.62 -27.14
C GLN A 9 45.78 2.61 -26.21
N ILE A 10 45.60 3.87 -26.63
CA ILE A 10 44.83 4.86 -25.87
C ILE A 10 43.34 4.52 -25.93
N ILE A 11 42.81 4.13 -27.10
CA ILE A 11 41.41 3.72 -27.25
C ILE A 11 41.10 2.46 -26.43
N LEU A 12 42.02 1.48 -26.38
CA LEU A 12 41.84 0.27 -25.58
C LEU A 12 41.80 0.59 -24.07
N ILE A 13 42.64 1.53 -23.61
CA ILE A 13 42.68 1.96 -22.20
C ILE A 13 41.43 2.77 -21.83
N VAL A 14 40.94 3.65 -22.71
CA VAL A 14 39.69 4.41 -22.48
C VAL A 14 38.47 3.47 -22.46
N SER A 15 38.45 2.42 -23.29
CA SER A 15 37.41 1.37 -23.23
C SER A 15 37.44 0.55 -21.94
N LEU A 16 38.63 0.35 -21.33
CA LEU A 16 38.83 -0.37 -20.06
C LEU A 16 38.53 0.48 -18.81
N ILE A 17 38.43 1.81 -18.95
CA ILE A 17 38.06 2.75 -17.86
C ILE A 17 36.54 3.05 -17.89
N SER A 18 35.74 2.16 -18.48
CA SER A 18 34.32 2.09 -18.14
C SER A 18 34.21 1.51 -16.73
N PHE A 19 34.47 2.33 -15.71
CA PHE A 19 34.12 2.01 -14.33
C PHE A 19 32.61 1.78 -14.33
N GLN A 20 32.20 0.51 -14.32
CA GLN A 20 30.84 0.15 -13.97
C GLN A 20 30.67 0.54 -12.51
N THR A 21 30.19 1.76 -12.26
CA THR A 21 29.64 2.12 -10.96
C THR A 21 28.45 1.19 -10.78
N SER A 22 28.61 0.14 -9.97
CA SER A 22 27.49 -0.66 -9.50
C SER A 22 26.64 0.26 -8.64
N VAL A 23 25.66 0.91 -9.26
CA VAL A 23 24.54 1.50 -8.54
C VAL A 23 23.81 0.32 -7.91
N ASN A 24 24.03 0.09 -6.62
CA ASN A 24 23.18 -0.83 -5.86
C ASN A 24 21.76 -0.26 -5.94
N SER A 25 20.87 -0.90 -6.69
CA SER A 25 19.45 -0.57 -6.73
C SER A 25 18.66 -1.70 -6.07
N THR A 26 17.58 -1.34 -5.39
CA THR A 26 16.63 -2.31 -4.86
C THR A 26 15.60 -2.61 -5.93
N THR A 27 15.39 -3.89 -6.24
CA THR A 27 14.38 -4.33 -7.20
C THR A 27 13.08 -4.65 -6.48
N PHE A 28 12.00 -4.02 -6.93
CA PHE A 28 10.63 -4.34 -6.54
C PHE A 28 9.97 -5.15 -7.65
N THR A 29 9.64 -6.42 -7.39
CA THR A 29 8.91 -7.28 -8.33
C THR A 29 7.45 -7.38 -7.93
N PHE A 30 6.58 -6.79 -8.75
CA PHE A 30 5.13 -6.85 -8.59
C PHE A 30 4.61 -8.10 -9.26
N THR A 31 3.78 -8.88 -8.57
CA THR A 31 3.18 -10.11 -9.10
C THR A 31 1.68 -10.09 -8.88
N ASN A 32 0.91 -10.21 -9.96
CA ASN A 32 -0.53 -10.32 -9.87
C ASN A 32 -0.95 -11.80 -9.82
N ARG A 33 -1.36 -12.28 -8.65
CA ARG A 33 -1.99 -13.60 -8.49
C ARG A 33 -3.51 -13.52 -8.35
N CYS A 34 -4.11 -12.37 -8.57
CA CYS A 34 -5.56 -12.25 -8.65
C CYS A 34 -6.05 -12.89 -9.97
N ASP A 35 -7.33 -13.27 -10.01
CA ASP A 35 -8.01 -13.75 -11.22
C ASP A 35 -8.52 -12.61 -12.12
N TYR A 36 -8.22 -11.37 -11.74
CA TYR A 36 -8.52 -10.14 -12.48
C TYR A 36 -7.26 -9.29 -12.67
N THR A 37 -7.31 -8.38 -13.64
CA THR A 37 -6.24 -7.41 -13.88
C THR A 37 -6.12 -6.43 -12.71
N VAL A 38 -4.90 -6.22 -12.23
CA VAL A 38 -4.56 -5.19 -11.24
C VAL A 38 -3.76 -4.10 -11.92
N TYR A 39 -3.94 -2.86 -11.49
CA TYR A 39 -3.19 -1.72 -12.03
C TYR A 39 -2.35 -1.10 -10.92
N PRO A 40 -1.10 -1.56 -10.71
CA PRO A 40 -0.26 -1.00 -9.66
C PRO A 40 -0.06 0.51 -9.84
N GLY A 41 0.05 1.21 -8.71
CA GLY A 41 0.44 2.62 -8.62
C GLY A 41 1.67 2.76 -7.72
N THR A 42 2.50 3.77 -8.00
CA THR A 42 3.69 4.08 -7.20
C THR A 42 3.72 5.56 -6.85
N LEU A 43 4.10 5.87 -5.61
CA LEU A 43 4.35 7.22 -5.14
C LEU A 43 5.68 7.27 -4.41
N ALA A 44 6.61 8.06 -4.94
CA ALA A 44 7.84 8.37 -4.24
C ALA A 44 7.60 9.41 -3.15
N GLY A 45 8.30 9.28 -2.01
CA GLY A 45 8.34 10.29 -0.97
C GLY A 45 8.96 11.61 -1.46
N SER A 46 8.78 12.69 -0.69
CA SER A 46 9.15 14.05 -1.11
C SER A 46 10.63 14.25 -1.47
N SER A 47 11.53 13.48 -0.87
CA SER A 47 12.98 13.50 -1.13
C SER A 47 13.44 12.44 -2.14
N SER A 48 12.52 11.62 -2.64
CA SER A 48 12.81 10.46 -3.47
C SER A 48 12.45 10.74 -4.92
N PRO A 49 13.27 10.30 -5.90
CA PRO A 49 12.90 10.43 -7.29
C PRO A 49 11.72 9.51 -7.61
N ARG A 50 10.89 9.92 -8.58
CA ARG A 50 9.91 9.01 -9.20
C ARG A 50 10.64 7.81 -9.80
N LEU A 51 10.03 6.64 -9.71
CA LEU A 51 10.51 5.45 -10.40
C LEU A 51 10.26 5.56 -11.91
N GLU A 52 10.73 4.57 -12.68
CA GLU A 52 10.54 4.52 -14.14
C GLU A 52 9.06 4.63 -14.55
N SER A 53 8.16 4.09 -13.73
CA SER A 53 6.71 4.18 -13.91
C SER A 53 6.02 4.45 -12.55
N THR A 54 4.99 5.27 -12.59
CA THR A 54 4.07 5.61 -11.49
C THR A 54 2.75 4.88 -11.57
N GLY A 55 2.46 4.17 -12.67
CA GLY A 55 1.31 3.30 -12.79
C GLY A 55 1.34 2.44 -14.04
N PHE A 56 0.94 1.17 -13.89
CA PHE A 56 0.98 0.20 -14.97
C PHE A 56 -0.09 -0.88 -14.81
N GLN A 57 -0.24 -1.74 -15.82
CA GLN A 57 -1.19 -2.84 -15.84
C GLN A 57 -0.46 -4.17 -15.59
N LEU A 58 -1.08 -5.07 -14.83
CA LEU A 58 -0.67 -6.47 -14.67
C LEU A 58 -1.86 -7.40 -14.90
N GLN A 59 -1.77 -8.24 -15.91
CA GLN A 59 -2.72 -9.32 -16.15
C GLN A 59 -2.62 -10.42 -15.08
N PRO A 60 -3.65 -11.27 -14.91
CA PRO A 60 -3.55 -12.45 -14.05
C PRO A 60 -2.30 -13.29 -14.38
N GLY A 61 -1.47 -13.55 -13.36
CA GLY A 61 -0.22 -14.29 -13.46
C GLY A 61 0.99 -13.49 -13.96
N GLU A 62 0.81 -12.22 -14.32
CA GLU A 62 1.90 -11.36 -14.79
C GLU A 62 2.74 -10.81 -13.64
N SER A 63 4.04 -10.63 -13.91
CA SER A 63 4.95 -9.91 -13.04
C SER A 63 5.69 -8.81 -13.79
N ARG A 64 5.97 -7.70 -13.12
CA ARG A 64 6.82 -6.61 -13.61
C ARG A 64 7.72 -6.13 -12.50
N SER A 65 8.95 -5.71 -12.83
CA SER A 65 9.87 -5.14 -11.85
C SER A 65 10.08 -3.63 -12.07
N LEU A 66 10.32 -2.91 -10.98
CA LEU A 66 10.85 -1.54 -10.97
C LEU A 66 12.09 -1.50 -10.09
N GLN A 67 13.00 -0.56 -10.37
CA GLN A 67 14.20 -0.35 -9.55
C GLN A 67 14.11 0.97 -8.80
N ALA A 68 14.50 0.97 -7.54
CA ALA A 68 14.66 2.16 -6.72
C ALA A 68 16.13 2.40 -6.36
N PRO A 69 16.58 3.67 -6.31
CA PRO A 69 17.91 3.98 -5.84
C PRO A 69 18.05 3.75 -4.33
N PRO A 70 19.28 3.71 -3.79
CA PRO A 70 19.52 3.77 -2.35
C PRO A 70 18.86 5.01 -1.73
N SER A 71 18.51 4.92 -0.45
CA SER A 71 17.81 5.99 0.27
C SER A 71 16.42 6.35 -0.28
N TRP A 72 15.84 5.52 -1.16
CA TRP A 72 14.50 5.76 -1.69
C TRP A 72 13.44 5.42 -0.64
N SER A 73 12.46 6.31 -0.50
CA SER A 73 11.24 6.07 0.25
C SER A 73 10.02 6.27 -0.62
N GLY A 74 8.96 5.52 -0.35
CA GLY A 74 7.71 5.63 -1.08
C GLY A 74 6.75 4.49 -0.75
N ARG A 75 5.66 4.45 -1.52
CA ARG A 75 4.57 3.48 -1.35
C ARG A 75 4.06 2.94 -2.67
N PHE A 76 3.49 1.74 -2.59
CA PHE A 76 2.88 1.01 -3.68
C PHE A 76 1.48 0.55 -3.32
N TRP A 77 0.60 0.44 -4.31
CA TRP A 77 -0.74 -0.11 -4.15
C TRP A 77 -1.22 -0.76 -5.43
N GLY A 78 -2.31 -1.51 -5.37
CA GLY A 78 -2.99 -2.06 -6.54
C GLY A 78 -4.34 -1.38 -6.74
N ARG A 79 -4.64 -0.92 -7.95
CA ARG A 79 -5.98 -0.42 -8.33
C ARG A 79 -6.80 -1.54 -8.97
N THR A 80 -8.12 -1.51 -8.78
CA THR A 80 -9.05 -2.50 -9.34
C THR A 80 -10.25 -1.84 -10.01
N GLY A 81 -10.90 -2.57 -10.92
CA GLY A 81 -12.07 -2.07 -11.65
C GLY A 81 -11.73 -0.90 -12.57
N CYS A 82 -10.52 -0.87 -13.12
CA CYS A 82 -10.07 0.23 -13.97
C CYS A 82 -10.60 0.11 -15.40
N ASN A 83 -10.98 1.24 -15.98
CA ASN A 83 -11.33 1.35 -17.38
C ASN A 83 -10.62 2.57 -17.98
N PHE A 84 -9.63 2.32 -18.83
CA PHE A 84 -8.89 3.34 -19.56
C PHE A 84 -9.25 3.25 -21.04
N ASP A 85 -9.65 4.37 -21.62
CA ASP A 85 -9.94 4.49 -23.03
C ASP A 85 -8.66 4.26 -23.85
N PRO A 86 -8.65 3.29 -24.80
CA PRO A 86 -7.44 2.91 -25.51
C PRO A 86 -6.94 3.96 -26.52
N VAL A 87 -7.75 4.98 -26.84
CA VAL A 87 -7.40 6.04 -27.79
C VAL A 87 -6.79 7.23 -27.07
N THR A 88 -7.40 7.65 -25.96
CA THR A 88 -7.05 8.83 -25.20
C THR A 88 -6.18 8.54 -23.98
N GLY A 89 -6.14 7.29 -23.53
CA GLY A 89 -5.48 6.87 -22.29
C GLY A 89 -6.18 7.34 -21.01
N GLN A 90 -7.36 7.98 -21.14
CA GLN A 90 -8.10 8.55 -20.03
C GLN A 90 -9.01 7.52 -19.37
N GLY A 91 -9.19 7.62 -18.06
CA GLY A 91 -9.96 6.64 -17.32
C GLY A 91 -9.85 6.77 -15.81
N SER A 92 -10.47 5.83 -15.12
CA SER A 92 -10.48 5.76 -13.66
C SER A 92 -10.62 4.32 -13.19
N CYS A 93 -10.35 4.11 -11.91
CA CYS A 93 -10.50 2.85 -11.20
C CYS A 93 -11.60 2.94 -10.13
N THR A 94 -12.24 1.81 -9.83
CA THR A 94 -13.23 1.72 -8.76
C THR A 94 -12.58 1.87 -7.39
N THR A 95 -11.43 1.24 -7.16
CA THR A 95 -10.72 1.32 -5.87
C THR A 95 -9.28 1.77 -6.05
N ALA A 96 -8.78 2.48 -5.04
CA ALA A 96 -7.42 3.01 -4.95
C ALA A 96 -6.99 3.88 -6.14
N ASP A 97 -7.95 4.44 -6.88
CA ASP A 97 -7.68 5.34 -8.01
C ASP A 97 -6.78 6.49 -7.58
N CYS A 98 -5.90 6.96 -8.45
CA CYS A 98 -4.97 8.04 -8.11
C CYS A 98 -5.40 9.41 -8.66
N GLY A 99 -6.59 9.53 -9.24
CA GLY A 99 -7.17 10.79 -9.68
C GLY A 99 -6.46 11.47 -10.85
N SER A 100 -5.44 10.83 -11.44
CA SER A 100 -4.65 11.41 -12.54
C SER A 100 -5.40 11.41 -13.88
N ASN A 101 -6.55 10.73 -13.95
CA ASN A 101 -7.28 10.43 -15.18
C ASN A 101 -6.39 9.71 -16.22
N GLN A 102 -5.38 8.96 -15.76
CA GLN A 102 -4.41 8.26 -16.60
C GLN A 102 -3.99 6.94 -15.94
N LEU A 103 -3.40 6.05 -16.73
CA LEU A 103 -2.76 4.85 -16.20
C LEU A 103 -1.63 5.21 -15.23
N GLU A 104 -0.80 6.18 -15.59
CA GLU A 104 0.28 6.71 -14.75
C GLU A 104 -0.30 7.62 -13.64
N CYS A 105 0.16 7.46 -12.40
CA CYS A 105 -0.33 8.26 -11.27
C CYS A 105 0.34 9.63 -11.15
N ASN A 106 1.45 9.88 -11.84
CA ASN A 106 2.06 11.20 -12.01
C ASN A 106 2.34 11.95 -10.68
N GLY A 107 2.70 11.20 -9.62
CA GLY A 107 2.96 11.76 -8.29
C GLY A 107 1.72 11.96 -7.42
N ALA A 108 0.55 11.51 -7.85
CA ALA A 108 -0.64 11.40 -7.01
C ALA A 108 -0.66 10.07 -6.24
N GLY A 109 -1.16 10.11 -5.00
CA GLY A 109 -1.39 8.92 -4.17
C GLY A 109 -2.72 8.24 -4.47
N ALA A 110 -2.93 7.05 -3.91
CA ALA A 110 -4.20 6.36 -3.95
C ALA A 110 -5.29 7.16 -3.19
N VAL A 111 -6.50 7.18 -3.74
CA VAL A 111 -7.71 7.57 -3.03
C VAL A 111 -8.21 6.35 -2.24
N PRO A 112 -8.29 6.42 -0.90
CA PRO A 112 -8.74 5.30 -0.07
C PRO A 112 -10.17 4.80 -0.41
N PRO A 113 -10.49 3.52 -0.14
CA PRO A 113 -9.66 2.55 0.57
C PRO A 113 -8.57 1.92 -0.29
N ALA A 114 -7.36 1.79 0.26
CA ALA A 114 -6.23 1.18 -0.43
C ALA A 114 -5.33 0.42 0.56
N THR A 115 -5.02 -0.84 0.23
CA THR A 115 -3.92 -1.55 0.90
C THR A 115 -2.59 -1.04 0.34
N LEU A 116 -1.70 -0.60 1.23
CA LEU A 116 -0.42 0.01 0.86
C LEU A 116 0.74 -0.93 1.22
N ALA A 117 1.76 -0.97 0.39
CA ALA A 117 3.10 -1.43 0.79
C ALA A 117 4.01 -0.21 0.87
N GLU A 118 4.62 0.01 2.03
CA GLU A 118 5.41 1.20 2.33
C GLU A 118 6.88 0.81 2.54
N PHE A 119 7.79 1.63 2.04
CA PHE A 119 9.22 1.34 2.06
C PHE A 119 10.05 2.58 2.37
N THR A 120 11.11 2.38 3.15
CA THR A 120 12.28 3.26 3.27
C THR A 120 13.51 2.39 3.07
N ILE A 121 14.15 2.52 1.90
CA ILE A 121 15.33 1.77 1.50
C ILE A 121 16.58 2.42 2.09
N GLY A 122 17.43 1.60 2.70
CA GLY A 122 18.70 2.02 3.26
C GLY A 122 19.73 2.42 2.20
N SER A 123 20.87 2.90 2.67
CA SER A 123 22.06 3.13 1.87
C SER A 123 23.29 2.69 2.65
N GLY A 124 24.23 2.02 1.97
CA GLY A 124 25.39 1.44 2.65
C GLY A 124 24.95 0.36 3.64
N ASP A 125 25.33 0.54 4.91
CA ASP A 125 25.01 -0.41 6.00
C ASP A 125 23.65 -0.13 6.67
N ALA A 126 22.93 0.91 6.25
CA ALA A 126 21.61 1.20 6.80
C ALA A 126 20.59 0.13 6.38
N LYS A 127 19.71 -0.23 7.31
CA LYS A 127 18.61 -1.17 7.05
C LYS A 127 17.51 -0.53 6.24
N ASP A 128 16.82 -1.35 5.48
CA ASP A 128 15.51 -1.04 4.93
C ASP A 128 14.45 -1.17 6.02
N PHE A 129 13.40 -0.36 5.92
CA PHE A 129 12.17 -0.46 6.69
C PHE A 129 11.02 -0.64 5.72
N TYR A 130 10.14 -1.60 5.99
CA TYR A 130 8.99 -1.88 5.14
C TYR A 130 7.83 -2.47 5.92
N ASP A 131 6.64 -2.27 5.38
CA ASP A 131 5.40 -2.77 5.95
C ASP A 131 4.29 -2.85 4.88
N VAL A 132 3.24 -3.60 5.21
CA VAL A 132 1.93 -3.45 4.58
C VAL A 132 1.00 -2.74 5.55
N SER A 133 0.29 -1.74 5.05
CA SER A 133 -0.53 -0.83 5.85
C SER A 133 -1.99 -0.82 5.39
N LEU A 134 -2.87 -0.91 6.38
CA LEU A 134 -4.33 -0.83 6.27
C LEU A 134 -4.87 0.45 6.94
N VAL A 135 -4.00 1.41 7.27
CA VAL A 135 -4.36 2.71 7.82
C VAL A 135 -5.34 3.43 6.88
N ASP A 136 -5.10 3.31 5.58
CA ASP A 136 -5.93 3.85 4.50
C ASP A 136 -6.98 2.83 4.03
N GLY A 137 -7.27 1.81 4.83
CA GLY A 137 -8.25 0.78 4.52
C GLY A 137 -7.69 -0.39 3.70
N PHE A 138 -8.61 -1.13 3.09
CA PHE A 138 -8.30 -2.34 2.33
C PHE A 138 -9.13 -2.37 1.05
N ASN A 139 -8.50 -2.72 -0.08
CA ASN A 139 -9.22 -3.01 -1.31
C ASN A 139 -8.90 -4.40 -1.87
N LEU A 140 -7.65 -4.88 -1.76
CA LEU A 140 -7.26 -6.21 -2.19
C LEU A 140 -6.13 -6.80 -1.33
N PRO A 141 -6.03 -8.14 -1.22
CA PRO A 141 -4.99 -8.79 -0.44
C PRO A 141 -3.58 -8.52 -1.00
N MET A 142 -2.62 -8.25 -0.14
CA MET A 142 -1.24 -7.95 -0.51
C MET A 142 -0.25 -8.61 0.44
N LEU A 143 0.86 -9.09 -0.10
CA LEU A 143 2.00 -9.61 0.66
C LEU A 143 3.30 -9.02 0.11
N VAL A 144 4.19 -8.61 1.02
CA VAL A 144 5.56 -8.21 0.73
C VAL A 144 6.50 -9.27 1.27
N GLU A 145 7.37 -9.79 0.42
CA GLU A 145 8.36 -10.80 0.76
C GLU A 145 9.76 -10.29 0.34
N PRO A 146 10.70 -10.13 1.28
CA PRO A 146 12.09 -9.89 0.92
C PRO A 146 12.68 -11.08 0.15
N SER A 147 13.49 -10.78 -0.85
CA SER A 147 14.23 -11.76 -1.65
C SER A 147 15.72 -11.54 -1.46
N GLY A 148 16.38 -12.51 -0.83
CA GLY A 148 17.77 -12.37 -0.40
C GLY A 148 17.90 -11.50 0.84
N GLY A 149 18.98 -10.72 0.92
CA GLY A 149 19.28 -9.88 2.07
C GLY A 149 19.67 -10.64 3.35
N SER A 150 19.82 -9.90 4.44
CA SER A 150 20.17 -10.42 5.76
C SER A 150 19.53 -9.62 6.90
N GLY A 151 19.41 -10.23 8.08
CA GLY A 151 18.68 -9.69 9.21
C GLY A 151 17.34 -10.39 9.42
N ASP A 152 16.33 -9.66 9.89
CA ASP A 152 15.02 -10.24 10.23
C ASP A 152 14.22 -10.65 8.97
N CYS A 153 14.23 -9.82 7.93
CA CYS A 153 13.77 -10.08 6.56
C CYS A 153 12.46 -10.90 6.49
N SER A 154 11.51 -10.58 7.35
CA SER A 154 10.25 -11.32 7.48
C SER A 154 9.17 -10.74 6.58
N SER A 155 8.31 -11.61 6.06
CA SER A 155 7.20 -11.17 5.20
C SER A 155 6.13 -10.41 5.99
N THR A 156 5.52 -9.40 5.36
CA THR A 156 4.46 -8.55 5.91
C THR A 156 3.29 -8.48 4.94
N GLY A 157 2.05 -8.43 5.44
CA GLY A 157 0.91 -8.40 4.55
C GLY A 157 -0.44 -8.70 5.18
N CYS A 158 -1.42 -8.68 4.29
CA CYS A 158 -2.80 -9.04 4.54
C CYS A 158 -3.26 -9.99 3.44
N ALA A 159 -3.07 -11.30 3.66
CA ALA A 159 -3.37 -12.33 2.67
C ALA A 159 -4.87 -12.70 2.60
N VAL A 160 -5.64 -12.38 3.64
CA VAL A 160 -7.08 -12.62 3.68
C VAL A 160 -7.85 -11.52 2.94
N ASN A 161 -9.01 -11.87 2.40
CA ASN A 161 -9.89 -10.90 1.78
C ASN A 161 -10.81 -10.25 2.84
N LEU A 162 -10.38 -9.09 3.36
CA LEU A 162 -11.13 -8.31 4.36
C LEU A 162 -12.49 -7.82 3.85
N ASN A 163 -12.67 -7.64 2.54
CA ASN A 163 -13.96 -7.19 1.98
C ASN A 163 -15.11 -8.15 2.33
N LYS A 164 -14.84 -9.46 2.46
CA LYS A 164 -15.86 -10.46 2.83
C LYS A 164 -16.39 -10.33 4.25
N GLY A 165 -15.60 -9.74 5.14
CA GLY A 165 -15.94 -9.52 6.56
C GLY A 165 -16.08 -8.05 6.92
N CYS A 166 -16.12 -7.15 5.94
CA CYS A 166 -16.13 -5.72 6.18
C CYS A 166 -17.46 -5.28 6.83
N PRO A 167 -17.44 -4.62 8.00
CA PRO A 167 -18.63 -4.05 8.63
C PRO A 167 -19.36 -3.11 7.67
N SER A 168 -20.70 -3.10 7.74
CA SER A 168 -21.55 -2.34 6.81
C SER A 168 -21.19 -0.86 6.69
N GLU A 169 -20.83 -0.25 7.81
CA GLU A 169 -20.45 1.15 7.97
C GLU A 169 -19.08 1.46 7.31
N LEU A 170 -18.24 0.45 7.14
CA LEU A 170 -16.92 0.55 6.49
C LEU A 170 -16.94 0.11 5.02
N GLN A 171 -18.00 -0.54 4.55
CA GLN A 171 -18.08 -1.01 3.17
C GLN A 171 -18.00 0.14 2.15
N PHE A 172 -17.21 -0.10 1.10
CA PHE A 172 -17.02 0.83 -0.01
C PHE A 172 -17.52 0.18 -1.31
N GLU A 173 -18.26 0.94 -2.11
CA GLU A 173 -18.75 0.55 -3.45
C GLU A 173 -19.29 -0.89 -3.51
N GLY A 174 -20.28 -1.20 -2.67
CA GLY A 174 -20.93 -2.51 -2.65
C GLY A 174 -20.03 -3.67 -2.22
N GLY A 175 -18.93 -3.40 -1.51
CA GLY A 175 -17.97 -4.41 -1.05
C GLY A 175 -16.73 -4.53 -1.93
N ALA A 176 -16.49 -3.59 -2.85
CA ALA A 176 -15.25 -3.51 -3.61
C ALA A 176 -14.03 -3.15 -2.71
N GLY A 177 -14.27 -2.48 -1.58
CA GLY A 177 -13.27 -2.18 -0.57
C GLY A 177 -13.85 -2.08 0.84
N CYS A 178 -12.96 -1.93 1.81
CA CYS A 178 -13.26 -1.73 3.22
C CYS A 178 -12.48 -0.50 3.73
N ARG A 179 -13.18 0.58 4.04
CA ARG A 179 -12.60 1.78 4.64
C ARG A 179 -12.00 1.45 6.01
N SER A 180 -10.92 2.13 6.37
CA SER A 180 -10.53 2.21 7.77
C SER A 180 -11.54 3.08 8.54
N ALA A 181 -11.46 3.05 9.87
CA ALA A 181 -12.31 3.91 10.69
C ALA A 181 -11.99 5.40 10.50
N CYS A 182 -10.72 5.76 10.26
CA CYS A 182 -10.36 7.14 9.95
C CYS A 182 -11.07 7.57 8.66
N GLU A 183 -10.96 6.78 7.60
CA GLU A 183 -11.60 7.07 6.31
C GLU A 183 -13.11 7.19 6.41
N ALA A 184 -13.77 6.31 7.18
CA ALA A 184 -15.22 6.30 7.30
C ALA A 184 -15.79 7.42 8.19
N PHE A 185 -15.11 7.76 9.30
CA PHE A 185 -15.68 8.63 10.34
C PHE A 185 -14.99 9.98 10.47
N GLN A 186 -13.75 10.12 9.98
CA GLN A 186 -12.99 11.36 9.96
C GLN A 186 -12.87 12.04 11.35
N THR A 187 -12.85 11.23 12.42
CA THR A 187 -12.71 11.74 13.79
C THR A 187 -11.24 11.72 14.24
N PRO A 188 -10.82 12.66 15.12
CA PRO A 188 -9.47 12.69 15.64
C PRO A 188 -9.01 11.39 16.30
N GLU A 189 -9.91 10.69 16.97
CA GLU A 189 -9.68 9.40 17.64
C GLU A 189 -9.25 8.31 16.66
N TYR A 190 -9.90 8.22 15.49
CA TYR A 190 -9.60 7.19 14.49
C TYR A 190 -8.44 7.58 13.59
N CYS A 191 -8.29 8.88 13.32
CA CYS A 191 -7.23 9.42 12.48
C CYS A 191 -5.94 9.75 13.24
N CYS A 192 -5.91 9.52 14.56
CA CYS A 192 -4.78 9.88 15.41
C CYS A 192 -4.31 11.32 15.18
N SER A 193 -5.24 12.27 15.28
CA SER A 193 -5.01 13.69 15.02
C SER A 193 -5.34 14.55 16.24
N GLY A 194 -4.86 15.80 16.27
CA GLY A 194 -5.12 16.73 17.36
C GLY A 194 -4.73 16.15 18.73
N ALA A 195 -5.70 16.03 19.64
CA ALA A 195 -5.49 15.46 20.98
C ALA A 195 -5.01 13.99 20.95
N TYR A 196 -5.25 13.28 19.85
CA TYR A 196 -4.87 11.88 19.63
C TYR A 196 -3.61 11.74 18.77
N GLY A 197 -2.87 12.83 18.52
CA GLY A 197 -1.65 12.84 17.71
C GLY A 197 -0.42 12.21 18.35
N SER A 198 -0.58 11.24 19.25
CA SER A 198 0.54 10.51 19.84
C SER A 198 0.17 9.06 20.17
N PRO A 199 1.13 8.13 20.21
CA PRO A 199 0.87 6.73 20.60
C PRO A 199 0.29 6.58 22.02
N SER A 200 0.55 7.53 22.90
CA SER A 200 0.02 7.49 24.27
C SER A 200 -1.47 7.88 24.32
N THR A 201 -1.96 8.67 23.35
CA THR A 201 -3.33 9.18 23.32
C THR A 201 -4.22 8.50 22.27
N CYS A 202 -3.71 8.13 21.09
CA CYS A 202 -4.45 7.31 20.14
C CYS A 202 -4.40 5.84 20.55
N LYS A 203 -5.55 5.19 20.72
CA LYS A 203 -5.63 3.79 21.11
C LYS A 203 -6.27 2.94 20.02
N PRO A 204 -5.95 1.63 19.94
CA PRO A 204 -6.60 0.73 19.01
C PRO A 204 -8.13 0.75 19.21
N SER A 205 -8.86 0.94 18.13
CA SER A 205 -10.32 0.87 18.13
C SER A 205 -10.81 -0.55 17.86
N VAL A 206 -12.12 -0.79 17.99
CA VAL A 206 -12.72 -2.07 17.57
C VAL A 206 -12.48 -2.38 16.09
N TYR A 207 -12.40 -1.35 15.24
CA TYR A 207 -12.16 -1.50 13.81
C TYR A 207 -10.71 -1.82 13.49
N SER A 208 -9.75 -1.13 14.12
CA SER A 208 -8.33 -1.44 13.89
C SER A 208 -7.96 -2.80 14.49
N GLN A 209 -8.53 -3.18 15.64
CA GLN A 209 -8.36 -4.52 16.19
C GLN A 209 -8.92 -5.61 15.28
N MET A 210 -10.05 -5.37 14.59
CA MET A 210 -10.58 -6.29 13.58
C MET A 210 -9.58 -6.48 12.42
N PHE A 211 -9.03 -5.39 11.89
CA PHE A 211 -8.04 -5.44 10.81
C PHE A 211 -6.77 -6.18 11.27
N LYS A 212 -6.27 -5.88 12.47
CA LYS A 212 -5.09 -6.54 13.07
C LYS A 212 -5.32 -8.03 13.32
N ALA A 213 -6.50 -8.42 13.80
CA ALA A 213 -6.83 -9.82 14.04
C ALA A 213 -6.84 -10.64 12.74
N ALA A 214 -7.29 -10.04 11.65
CA ALA A 214 -7.30 -10.66 10.33
C ALA A 214 -5.91 -10.66 9.65
N CYS A 215 -5.15 -9.58 9.86
CA CYS A 215 -3.87 -9.32 9.21
C CYS A 215 -2.81 -8.92 10.26
N PRO A 216 -2.31 -9.89 11.05
CA PRO A 216 -1.47 -9.61 12.22
C PRO A 216 -0.11 -9.01 11.88
N THR A 217 0.38 -9.20 10.66
CA THR A 217 1.65 -8.65 10.18
C THR A 217 1.50 -7.36 9.39
N ALA A 218 0.31 -6.75 9.35
CA ALA A 218 0.06 -5.46 8.73
C ALA A 218 -0.25 -4.38 9.78
N TYR A 219 0.05 -3.12 9.44
CA TYR A 219 -0.41 -1.95 10.20
C TYR A 219 -1.93 -1.83 10.11
N SER A 220 -2.61 -1.75 11.25
CA SER A 220 -4.07 -1.62 11.31
C SER A 220 -4.56 -0.20 11.63
N TYR A 221 -3.69 0.65 12.16
CA TYR A 221 -3.92 2.09 12.41
C TYR A 221 -2.57 2.82 12.59
N ALA A 222 -2.58 4.16 12.62
CA ALA A 222 -1.38 4.99 12.52
C ALA A 222 -0.31 4.76 13.61
N TYR A 223 -0.70 4.30 14.80
CA TYR A 223 0.24 3.98 15.89
C TYR A 223 0.15 2.52 16.31
N ASP A 224 -0.13 1.61 15.37
CA ASP A 224 -0.01 0.18 15.63
C ASP A 224 1.39 -0.14 16.17
N ASP A 225 1.46 -1.22 16.94
CA ASP A 225 2.68 -1.56 17.63
C ASP A 225 3.81 -1.97 16.65
N GLY A 226 5.03 -2.03 17.19
CA GLY A 226 6.23 -2.36 16.42
C GLY A 226 6.25 -3.75 15.80
N THR A 227 5.21 -4.58 15.94
CA THR A 227 5.08 -5.86 15.21
C THR A 227 4.75 -5.67 13.73
N SER A 228 4.48 -4.43 13.30
CA SER A 228 4.04 -4.12 11.95
C SER A 228 5.10 -3.44 11.08
N THR A 229 6.26 -3.06 11.63
CA THR A 229 7.43 -2.61 10.84
C THR A 229 8.48 -3.71 10.78
N PHE A 230 8.96 -3.97 9.57
CA PHE A 230 9.93 -5.02 9.31
C PHE A 230 11.22 -4.41 8.78
N THR A 231 12.34 -5.06 9.07
CA THR A 231 13.65 -4.60 8.61
C THR A 231 14.39 -5.68 7.85
N CYS A 232 15.20 -5.27 6.88
CA CYS A 232 16.08 -6.15 6.13
C CYS A 232 17.28 -5.34 5.60
N SER A 233 18.38 -6.01 5.28
CA SER A 233 19.57 -5.36 4.71
C SER A 233 19.93 -5.99 3.38
N GLY A 234 20.01 -5.17 2.32
CA GLY A 234 20.47 -5.60 1.00
C GLY A 234 19.55 -6.61 0.32
N ALA A 235 18.24 -6.44 0.46
CA ALA A 235 17.24 -7.29 -0.18
C ALA A 235 16.62 -6.62 -1.41
N ASP A 236 16.14 -7.46 -2.31
CA ASP A 236 15.07 -7.11 -3.24
C ASP A 236 13.71 -7.46 -2.60
N TYR A 237 12.60 -7.02 -3.19
CA TYR A 237 11.27 -7.23 -2.62
C TYR A 237 10.27 -7.71 -3.66
N ILE A 238 9.47 -8.71 -3.29
CA ILE A 238 8.37 -9.21 -4.10
C ILE A 238 7.05 -8.72 -3.48
N ILE A 239 6.27 -7.97 -4.25
CA ILE A 239 4.96 -7.46 -3.88
C ILE A 239 3.91 -8.30 -4.61
N THR A 240 3.22 -9.16 -3.88
CA THR A 240 2.23 -10.09 -4.44
C THR A 240 0.82 -9.62 -4.13
N PHE A 241 0.03 -9.36 -5.18
CA PHE A 241 -1.41 -9.16 -5.08
C PHE A 241 -2.14 -10.51 -5.08
N CYS A 242 -3.09 -10.68 -4.16
CA CYS A 242 -3.84 -11.92 -3.95
C CYS A 242 -2.93 -13.16 -3.73
N PRO A 243 -2.08 -13.20 -2.68
CA PRO A 243 -1.10 -14.27 -2.48
C PRO A 243 -1.70 -15.68 -2.31
N SER A 244 -2.95 -15.78 -1.84
CA SER A 244 -3.64 -17.05 -1.53
C SER A 244 -4.49 -17.64 -2.67
N SER A 245 -4.50 -17.05 -3.87
CA SER A 245 -5.36 -17.52 -4.98
C SER A 245 -4.97 -18.86 -5.59
N THR A 246 -3.79 -19.40 -5.27
CA THR A 246 -3.22 -20.60 -5.91
C THR A 246 -3.86 -21.93 -5.47
N THR A 247 -4.87 -21.94 -4.60
CA THR A 247 -5.48 -23.17 -4.08
C THR A 247 -6.77 -23.63 -4.79
N SER A 248 -7.25 -22.98 -5.87
CA SER A 248 -8.52 -23.37 -6.53
C SER A 248 -8.44 -23.93 -7.96
N LEU A 249 -7.24 -24.19 -8.51
CA LEU A 249 -7.12 -24.72 -9.90
C LEU A 249 -6.22 -25.96 -10.05
N LYS A 250 -6.06 -26.80 -9.01
CA LYS A 250 -5.43 -28.12 -9.17
C LYS A 250 -6.48 -29.25 -9.21
N SER A 251 -7.02 -29.43 -10.42
CA SER A 251 -7.42 -30.70 -11.05
C SER A 251 -7.95 -31.80 -10.12
N SER A 252 -9.28 -31.89 -10.03
CA SER A 252 -9.98 -33.14 -9.75
C SER A 252 -9.83 -34.09 -10.95
N THR A 253 -8.79 -34.91 -10.95
CA THR A 253 -8.72 -36.10 -11.81
C THR A 253 -9.02 -37.33 -10.94
N PRO A 254 -10.11 -38.08 -11.20
CA PRO A 254 -10.41 -39.30 -10.47
C PRO A 254 -9.60 -40.44 -11.06
N THR A 255 -8.54 -40.87 -10.37
CA THR A 255 -7.82 -42.09 -10.75
C THR A 255 -8.48 -43.28 -10.05
N THR A 256 -9.26 -44.01 -10.82
CA THR A 256 -9.74 -45.37 -10.56
C THR A 256 -8.56 -46.30 -10.25
N SER A 257 -8.56 -46.97 -9.10
CA SER A 257 -7.68 -48.12 -8.86
C SER A 257 -8.30 -49.10 -7.87
N THR A 258 -8.84 -50.17 -8.47
CA THR A 258 -8.92 -51.59 -8.06
C THR A 258 -8.66 -52.03 -6.61
N LEU A 259 -9.64 -52.79 -6.11
CA LEU A 259 -9.64 -53.70 -4.94
C LEU A 259 -8.51 -54.75 -4.98
N PRO A 260 -8.12 -55.34 -3.83
CA PRO A 260 -8.57 -56.72 -3.59
C PRO A 260 -9.03 -57.03 -2.15
N THR A 261 -9.69 -58.18 -2.08
CA THR A 261 -10.59 -58.82 -1.11
C THR A 261 -9.99 -59.21 0.26
N SER A 262 -10.69 -58.82 1.34
CA SER A 262 -11.13 -59.52 2.58
C SER A 262 -10.28 -60.64 3.27
N PRO A 263 -10.37 -60.82 4.61
CA PRO A 263 -11.57 -61.46 5.19
C PRO A 263 -12.16 -60.86 6.48
N THR A 264 -13.47 -61.08 6.55
CA THR A 264 -14.50 -60.89 7.57
C THR A 264 -14.13 -61.17 9.04
N THR A 265 -14.53 -60.26 9.93
CA THR A 265 -15.02 -60.61 11.28
C THR A 265 -16.28 -59.81 11.61
N THR A 266 -17.32 -60.56 11.98
CA THR A 266 -18.67 -60.13 12.30
C THR A 266 -18.78 -59.84 13.80
N VAL A 267 -19.13 -58.61 14.21
CA VAL A 267 -19.80 -58.37 15.50
C VAL A 267 -20.82 -57.21 15.38
N THR A 268 -22.00 -57.51 15.90
CA THR A 268 -23.32 -56.85 15.99
C THR A 268 -23.35 -55.38 16.49
N PRO A 269 -24.36 -54.56 16.08
CA PRO A 269 -24.51 -53.16 16.49
C PRO A 269 -25.28 -52.95 17.81
N PRO A 270 -25.08 -51.82 18.53
CA PRO A 270 -26.06 -51.29 19.47
C PRO A 270 -26.84 -50.08 18.92
N MET A 271 -28.09 -50.00 19.39
CA MET A 271 -29.17 -49.01 19.17
C MET A 271 -28.83 -47.55 19.57
N PRO A 272 -29.69 -46.56 19.22
CA PRO A 272 -29.37 -45.14 19.20
C PRO A 272 -29.52 -44.46 20.57
N THR A 273 -28.59 -43.57 20.88
CA THR A 273 -28.69 -42.64 22.01
C THR A 273 -29.32 -41.31 21.60
N GLN A 274 -30.00 -40.73 22.57
CA GLN A 274 -31.11 -39.81 22.44
C GLN A 274 -30.68 -38.37 22.16
N LYS A 275 -31.57 -37.66 21.45
CA LYS A 275 -31.56 -36.23 21.17
C LYS A 275 -31.58 -35.41 22.46
N ALA A 276 -30.54 -34.60 22.70
CA ALA A 276 -30.53 -33.57 23.72
C ALA A 276 -31.36 -32.34 23.29
N PRO A 277 -32.02 -31.62 24.22
CA PRO A 277 -32.90 -30.50 23.89
C PRO A 277 -32.12 -29.23 23.52
N SER A 278 -32.66 -28.52 22.52
CA SER A 278 -32.22 -27.19 22.07
C SER A 278 -32.55 -26.15 23.15
N VAL A 279 -31.54 -25.43 23.63
CA VAL A 279 -31.70 -24.24 24.48
C VAL A 279 -31.83 -23.03 23.57
N SER A 280 -32.99 -22.37 23.59
CA SER A 280 -33.22 -21.11 22.88
C SER A 280 -32.48 -19.94 23.57
N PRO A 281 -31.94 -18.96 22.82
CA PRO A 281 -31.37 -17.75 23.40
C PRO A 281 -32.45 -16.84 24.01
N PRO A 282 -32.13 -16.03 25.05
CA PRO A 282 -33.09 -15.12 25.65
C PRO A 282 -33.40 -13.92 24.74
N THR A 283 -34.69 -13.63 24.61
CA THR A 283 -35.25 -12.44 23.95
C THR A 283 -34.84 -11.16 24.67
N MET A 284 -34.16 -10.23 23.99
CA MET A 284 -33.90 -8.88 24.49
C MET A 284 -35.12 -7.99 24.25
N THR A 285 -35.73 -7.50 25.33
CA THR A 285 -36.81 -6.50 25.29
C THR A 285 -36.20 -5.09 25.10
N PRO A 286 -36.74 -4.24 24.22
CA PRO A 286 -36.23 -2.88 24.01
C PRO A 286 -36.50 -1.95 25.21
N PRO A 287 -35.62 -0.97 25.49
CA PRO A 287 -35.80 -0.04 26.59
C PRO A 287 -36.92 0.98 26.32
N ARG A 288 -37.66 1.29 27.40
CA ARG A 288 -38.77 2.24 27.50
C ARG A 288 -38.33 3.68 27.16
N PRO A 289 -39.14 4.49 26.46
CA PRO A 289 -38.78 5.88 26.14
C PRO A 289 -38.82 6.75 27.39
N THR A 290 -37.73 7.48 27.65
CA THR A 290 -37.64 8.51 28.67
C THR A 290 -38.19 9.83 28.11
N THR A 291 -39.21 10.38 28.75
CA THR A 291 -39.79 11.69 28.44
C THR A 291 -38.84 12.80 28.90
N THR A 292 -38.20 13.50 27.96
CA THR A 292 -37.43 14.72 28.24
C THR A 292 -38.37 15.91 28.35
N VAL A 293 -38.37 16.55 29.53
CA VAL A 293 -39.09 17.80 29.81
C VAL A 293 -38.28 18.96 29.23
N THR A 294 -38.89 19.72 28.31
CA THR A 294 -38.33 20.95 27.73
C THR A 294 -38.65 22.16 28.63
N PRO A 295 -37.65 22.98 29.03
CA PRO A 295 -37.92 24.26 29.70
C PRO A 295 -38.31 25.37 28.69
N PRO A 296 -39.06 26.41 29.14
CA PRO A 296 -39.71 27.36 28.24
C PRO A 296 -38.78 28.45 27.68
N LEU A 297 -39.13 28.89 26.47
CA LEU A 297 -38.54 29.97 25.68
C LEU A 297 -38.80 31.36 26.30
N PRO A 298 -37.82 32.28 26.33
CA PRO A 298 -38.08 33.70 26.59
C PRO A 298 -38.43 34.45 25.31
N THR A 299 -39.51 35.23 25.38
CA THR A 299 -40.00 36.14 24.35
C THR A 299 -39.20 37.45 24.28
N GLY A 300 -38.71 37.75 23.07
CA GLY A 300 -38.84 39.05 22.40
C GLY A 300 -37.80 40.15 22.69
N THR A 301 -37.09 40.59 21.65
CA THR A 301 -37.19 41.99 21.17
C THR A 301 -36.66 42.15 19.73
N THR A 302 -37.34 43.04 19.02
CA THR A 302 -37.26 43.37 17.58
C THR A 302 -36.06 44.26 17.25
N ALA A 303 -35.35 43.98 16.15
CA ALA A 303 -34.54 44.97 15.44
C ALA A 303 -34.51 44.70 13.91
N THR A 304 -34.88 45.74 13.16
CA THR A 304 -35.07 45.88 11.71
C THR A 304 -33.74 45.85 10.93
N PRO A 305 -33.71 45.48 9.62
CA PRO A 305 -32.48 45.18 8.90
C PRO A 305 -31.85 46.40 8.23
N THR A 306 -30.51 46.42 8.17
CA THR A 306 -29.74 47.35 7.33
C THR A 306 -28.59 46.61 6.64
N ALA A 307 -28.61 46.61 5.31
CA ALA A 307 -27.48 46.43 4.39
C ALA A 307 -27.57 47.59 3.37
N PRO A 308 -26.54 47.94 2.56
CA PRO A 308 -25.32 47.18 2.27
C PRO A 308 -24.01 48.02 2.23
N ALA A 309 -22.86 47.33 2.18
CA ALA A 309 -21.65 47.86 1.56
C ALA A 309 -20.73 46.72 1.07
N THR A 310 -20.50 46.68 -0.24
CA THR A 310 -19.44 45.93 -0.95
C THR A 310 -18.07 46.54 -0.61
N PRO A 311 -16.94 45.79 -0.67
CA PRO A 311 -16.13 45.83 -1.89
C PRO A 311 -15.36 44.55 -2.28
N THR A 312 -15.22 44.37 -3.60
CA THR A 312 -14.10 43.79 -4.38
C THR A 312 -13.53 42.39 -4.10
N ARG A 313 -13.91 41.46 -5.00
CA ARG A 313 -13.07 40.62 -5.90
C ARG A 313 -11.63 40.30 -5.46
N ALA A 314 -11.42 39.05 -5.07
CA ALA A 314 -10.19 38.29 -5.36
C ALA A 314 -10.62 36.88 -5.81
N THR A 315 -10.13 36.50 -6.99
CA THR A 315 -10.24 35.16 -7.56
C THR A 315 -9.20 34.27 -6.89
N ASP A 316 -9.57 33.11 -6.38
CA ASP A 316 -8.70 31.94 -6.56
C ASP A 316 -9.46 30.62 -6.48
N GLY A 317 -9.05 29.71 -7.37
CA GLY A 317 -9.60 28.38 -7.56
C GLY A 317 -9.09 27.37 -6.53
N THR A 318 -9.61 26.16 -6.67
CA THR A 318 -9.11 24.87 -6.15
C THR A 318 -9.39 24.54 -4.68
N GLY A 319 -10.48 23.78 -4.49
CA GLY A 319 -10.61 22.89 -3.35
C GLY A 319 -9.68 21.70 -3.52
N GLY A 320 -8.62 21.65 -2.71
CA GLY A 320 -7.80 20.47 -2.48
C GLY A 320 -8.33 19.73 -1.26
N GLY A 321 -8.70 18.46 -1.44
CA GLY A 321 -8.99 17.55 -0.34
C GLY A 321 -7.73 17.35 0.51
N TYR A 322 -7.90 17.36 1.82
CA TYR A 322 -6.86 17.09 2.78
C TYR A 322 -6.43 15.62 2.68
N VAL A 323 -5.33 15.36 1.96
CA VAL A 323 -4.56 14.12 2.11
C VAL A 323 -3.57 14.39 3.24
N MET A 324 -3.84 13.84 4.42
CA MET A 324 -2.91 13.91 5.55
C MET A 324 -1.82 12.85 5.34
N ASP A 325 -0.65 13.27 4.86
CA ASP A 325 0.56 12.45 4.85
C ASP A 325 1.02 12.20 6.30
N TYR A 326 0.53 11.11 6.90
CA TYR A 326 0.98 10.64 8.21
C TYR A 326 2.30 9.86 8.07
N PHE A 327 3.39 10.55 7.74
CA PHE A 327 4.73 10.00 7.99
C PHE A 327 4.99 10.03 9.49
N GLY A 328 4.95 8.86 10.13
CA GLY A 328 5.51 8.65 11.46
C GLY A 328 6.95 9.17 11.48
N SER A 329 7.16 10.26 12.23
CA SER A 329 8.43 10.97 12.25
C SER A 329 9.54 10.11 12.87
N SER A 330 10.51 9.70 12.06
CA SER A 330 11.83 9.21 12.51
C SER A 330 12.90 10.27 12.22
N PRO A 331 13.96 10.38 13.05
CA PRO A 331 14.83 11.55 13.06
C PRO A 331 15.74 11.60 11.83
N SER A 332 15.64 12.69 11.07
CA SER A 332 16.52 13.02 9.95
C SER A 332 17.89 13.50 10.43
N PHE A 333 18.96 12.80 10.04
CA PHE A 333 20.34 13.27 10.15
C PHE A 333 20.77 13.88 8.81
N SER A 334 21.01 15.19 8.80
CA SER A 334 21.49 15.95 7.64
C SER A 334 22.98 15.72 7.41
N GLY A 335 23.34 15.22 6.23
CA GLY A 335 24.72 15.10 5.75
C GLY A 335 24.83 15.48 4.28
N ASP A 336 25.29 16.71 4.01
CA ASP A 336 25.63 17.21 2.67
C ASP A 336 26.86 16.46 2.12
N ALA A 337 26.64 15.40 1.33
CA ALA A 337 27.70 14.79 0.50
C ALA A 337 27.23 14.49 -0.94
N SER A 338 25.93 14.55 -1.24
CA SER A 338 25.39 14.09 -2.53
C SER A 338 25.48 15.09 -3.68
N LYS A 339 25.69 16.39 -3.40
CA LYS A 339 25.72 17.42 -4.46
C LYS A 339 27.00 17.42 -5.29
N THR A 340 28.07 16.78 -4.82
CA THR A 340 29.37 16.77 -5.51
C THR A 340 29.44 15.70 -6.61
N LEU A 341 28.67 14.62 -6.52
CA LEU A 341 28.76 13.48 -7.46
C LEU A 341 27.94 13.68 -8.74
N ALA A 342 26.78 14.34 -8.67
CA ALA A 342 25.95 14.62 -9.85
C ALA A 342 26.63 15.63 -10.82
N SER A 343 27.39 16.58 -10.29
CA SER A 343 28.16 17.52 -11.11
C SER A 343 29.36 16.87 -11.81
N ILE A 344 29.92 15.78 -11.27
CA ILE A 344 31.03 15.06 -11.90
C ILE A 344 30.52 14.20 -13.07
N ALA A 345 29.33 13.62 -12.95
CA ALA A 345 28.72 12.82 -14.03
C ALA A 345 28.36 13.65 -15.27
N MET A 346 27.82 14.86 -15.11
CA MET A 346 27.49 15.74 -16.25
C MET A 346 28.74 16.36 -16.91
N ALA A 347 29.81 16.57 -16.15
CA ALA A 347 31.09 17.03 -16.70
C ALA A 347 31.76 15.95 -17.57
N ALA A 348 31.65 14.66 -17.19
CA ALA A 348 32.25 13.56 -17.94
C ALA A 348 31.61 13.36 -19.33
N SER A 349 30.29 13.50 -19.47
CA SER A 349 29.63 13.41 -20.79
C SER A 349 29.96 14.58 -21.71
N SER A 350 30.20 15.77 -21.16
CA SER A 350 30.54 16.96 -21.96
C SER A 350 31.97 16.91 -22.51
N VAL A 351 32.91 16.34 -21.75
CA VAL A 351 34.30 16.11 -22.19
C VAL A 351 34.35 15.02 -23.26
N LEU A 352 33.51 13.98 -23.15
CA LEU A 352 33.45 12.91 -24.15
C LEU A 352 32.94 13.40 -25.52
N PHE A 353 32.00 14.37 -25.53
CA PHE A 353 31.47 14.96 -26.76
C PHE A 353 32.48 15.88 -27.47
N TYR A 354 33.34 16.56 -26.72
CA TYR A 354 34.33 17.49 -27.29
C TYR A 354 35.49 16.76 -28.00
N PHE A 355 35.82 15.53 -27.57
CA PHE A 355 36.85 14.70 -28.21
C PHE A 355 36.36 13.89 -29.43
N LEU A 356 35.05 13.87 -29.71
CA LEU A 356 34.47 13.24 -30.90
C LEU A 356 34.32 14.22 -32.08
N LEU A 357 34.58 15.52 -31.87
CA LEU A 357 34.37 16.60 -32.86
C LEU A 357 35.66 17.29 -33.34
N VAL A 358 36.85 16.86 -32.87
CA VAL A 358 38.17 17.36 -33.31
C VAL A 358 39.04 16.18 -33.71
#